data_AF-E0NGP5-F1
#
_entry.id   AF-E0NGP5-F1
#
_cell.length_a   1.000
_cell.length_b   1.000
_cell.length_c   1.000
_cell.angle_alpha   90.00
_cell.angle_beta   90.00
_cell.angle_gamma   90.00
#
_symmetry.space_group_name_H-M   'P 1'
#
loop_
_entity.id
_entity.type
_entity.pdbx_description
1 polymer ?
#
loop_
_entity_poly.entity_id
_entity_poly.type
_entity_poly.pdbx_seq_one_letter_code
_entity_poly.pdbx_strand_id
1 'polypeptide(L)'
;MFRFFIQPQLNTVAQSVLGYELLIKQYRDGAWRMPKSFSAIPAKTMADTLIATVKELSLKVGSVSVNVDRHQIQDQHLIHALIMAQAVLRPVKLVIELIEDAVNPAVTNQELIPTVQNLNDLGIQFCLDDVGSGINTWPEIKSLLPYTSELKYALQNYKEHLSETNAEHHVAFWQKIAAEHKMRFILEGIEDDQDDAWADRMKIDLRQGYYYGKPALMKIYDSDPD
;
A
#
# COMPACT_ATOMS: atom_id res chain seq x y z
N MET A 1 -0.13 13.09 -18.04
CA MET A 1 -0.75 11.75 -18.09
C MET A 1 -0.38 10.98 -16.82
N PHE A 2 -1.28 10.16 -16.29
CA PHE A 2 -1.01 9.31 -15.11
C PHE A 2 -1.14 7.83 -15.47
N ARG A 3 -0.27 7.01 -14.91
CA ARG A 3 -0.30 5.54 -15.01
C ARG A 3 0.14 4.91 -13.71
N PHE A 4 -0.35 3.72 -13.44
CA PHE A 4 0.16 2.90 -12.36
C PHE A 4 1.40 2.14 -12.79
N PHE A 5 2.32 2.01 -11.86
CA PHE A 5 3.41 1.06 -11.91
C PHE A 5 3.07 -0.05 -10.92
N ILE A 6 3.41 -1.29 -11.26
CA ILE A 6 3.22 -2.43 -10.37
C ILE A 6 4.55 -2.77 -9.69
N GLN A 7 4.52 -2.97 -8.36
CA GLN A 7 5.67 -3.48 -7.61
C GLN A 7 5.28 -4.76 -6.86
N PRO A 8 6.08 -5.84 -6.94
CA PRO A 8 5.73 -7.10 -6.30
C PRO A 8 5.88 -7.04 -4.77
N GLN A 9 4.92 -7.67 -4.09
CA GLN A 9 4.98 -8.05 -2.68
C GLN A 9 5.18 -9.56 -2.61
N LEU A 10 6.18 -10.01 -1.86
CA LEU A 10 6.58 -11.42 -1.82
C LEU A 10 6.22 -12.08 -0.50
N ASN A 11 5.92 -13.37 -0.58
CA ASN A 11 6.04 -14.29 0.54
C ASN A 11 7.36 -15.07 0.34
N THR A 12 8.35 -14.78 1.18
CA THR A 12 9.69 -15.38 1.07
C THR A 12 9.73 -16.85 1.47
N VAL A 13 8.87 -17.28 2.39
CA VAL A 13 8.75 -18.70 2.80
C VAL A 13 8.17 -19.55 1.68
N ALA A 14 7.12 -19.07 1.01
CA ALA A 14 6.49 -19.76 -0.11
C ALA A 14 7.22 -19.54 -1.44
N GLN A 15 8.23 -18.66 -1.48
CA GLN A 15 8.93 -18.21 -2.68
C GLN A 15 7.96 -17.80 -3.81
N SER A 16 6.93 -17.02 -3.44
CA SER A 16 5.83 -16.67 -4.34
C SER A 16 5.49 -15.19 -4.25
N VAL A 17 5.00 -14.63 -5.35
CA VAL A 17 4.38 -13.29 -5.34
C VAL A 17 3.03 -13.37 -4.62
N LEU A 18 2.90 -12.66 -3.52
CA LEU A 18 1.65 -12.49 -2.77
C LEU A 18 0.68 -11.60 -3.55
N GLY A 19 1.18 -10.47 -4.04
CA GLY A 19 0.40 -9.43 -4.69
C GLY A 19 1.27 -8.37 -5.34
N TYR A 20 0.63 -7.33 -5.85
CA TYR A 20 1.31 -6.16 -6.39
C TYR A 20 0.73 -4.88 -5.83
N GLU A 21 1.59 -3.91 -5.54
CA GLU A 21 1.18 -2.55 -5.24
C GLU A 21 1.12 -1.70 -6.51
N LEU A 22 0.03 -0.93 -6.65
CA LEU A 22 -0.18 0.04 -7.72
C LEU A 22 0.32 1.42 -7.29
N LEU A 23 1.48 1.79 -7.80
CA LEU A 23 2.16 3.06 -7.56
C LEU A 23 1.89 4.05 -8.70
N ILE A 24 1.09 5.09 -8.44
CA ILE A 24 0.74 6.07 -9.47
C ILE A 24 1.91 6.99 -9.80
N LYS A 25 2.22 7.14 -11.09
CA LYS A 25 3.23 8.08 -11.60
C LYS A 25 2.64 9.01 -12.64
N GLN A 26 3.23 10.20 -12.74
CA GLN A 26 2.90 11.23 -13.73
C GLN A 26 3.99 11.28 -14.80
N TYR A 27 3.60 11.21 -16.07
CA TYR A 27 4.51 11.52 -17.18
C TYR A 27 4.63 13.03 -17.32
N ARG A 28 5.84 13.58 -17.08
CA ARG A 28 6.18 14.99 -17.24
C ARG A 28 7.66 15.15 -17.59
N ASP A 29 7.99 16.17 -18.39
CA ASP A 29 9.37 16.47 -18.80
C ASP A 29 10.09 15.27 -19.43
N GLY A 30 9.37 14.49 -20.23
CA GLY A 30 9.90 13.31 -20.93
C GLY A 30 10.20 12.10 -20.03
N ALA A 31 9.69 12.06 -18.80
CA ALA A 31 9.93 10.95 -17.88
C ALA A 31 8.73 10.67 -16.96
N TRP A 32 8.61 9.41 -16.52
CA TRP A 32 7.72 9.02 -15.43
C TRP A 32 8.28 9.46 -14.08
N ARG A 33 7.51 10.23 -13.33
CA ARG A 33 7.92 10.76 -12.03
C ARG A 33 6.84 10.54 -10.98
N MET A 34 7.26 10.42 -9.73
CA MET A 34 6.32 10.46 -8.62
C MET A 34 5.57 11.80 -8.62
N PRO A 35 4.25 11.78 -8.33
CA PRO A 35 3.49 12.98 -8.03
C PRO A 35 4.18 13.79 -6.93
N LYS A 36 4.05 15.13 -6.98
CA LYS A 36 4.63 15.99 -5.92
C LYS A 36 3.94 15.80 -4.57
N SER A 37 2.68 15.40 -4.61
CA SER A 37 1.83 15.06 -3.47
C SER A 37 0.74 14.12 -3.99
N PHE A 38 0.33 13.15 -3.19
CA PHE A 38 -0.76 12.24 -3.52
C PHE A 38 -2.11 12.96 -3.51
N SER A 39 -2.36 13.84 -2.53
CA SER A 39 -3.55 14.69 -2.48
C SER A 39 -3.68 15.65 -3.68
N ALA A 40 -2.59 15.95 -4.39
CA ALA A 40 -2.63 16.75 -5.61
C ALA A 40 -3.25 16.01 -6.83
N ILE A 41 -3.44 14.68 -6.75
CA ILE A 41 -4.09 13.90 -7.79
C ILE A 41 -5.60 13.98 -7.57
N PRO A 42 -6.37 14.51 -8.54
CA PRO A 42 -7.83 14.55 -8.39
C PRO A 42 -8.39 13.14 -8.23
N ALA A 43 -9.31 12.94 -7.28
CA ALA A 43 -9.93 11.64 -7.00
C ALA A 43 -10.52 11.00 -8.27
N LYS A 44 -11.13 11.79 -9.16
CA LYS A 44 -11.61 11.32 -10.46
C LYS A 44 -10.49 10.78 -11.37
N THR A 45 -9.32 11.42 -11.37
CA THR A 45 -8.16 10.94 -12.16
C THR A 45 -7.63 9.63 -11.61
N MET A 46 -7.55 9.50 -10.28
CA MET A 46 -7.20 8.24 -9.61
C MET A 46 -8.20 7.14 -9.98
N ALA A 47 -9.50 7.42 -9.84
CA ALA A 47 -10.60 6.53 -10.17
C ALA A 47 -10.54 6.04 -11.63
N ASP A 48 -10.47 6.95 -12.60
CA ASP A 48 -10.43 6.62 -14.03
C ASP A 48 -9.18 5.78 -14.37
N THR A 49 -8.02 6.15 -13.80
CA THR A 49 -6.76 5.43 -14.03
C THR A 49 -6.81 4.02 -13.42
N LEU A 50 -7.39 3.87 -12.22
CA LEU A 50 -7.53 2.59 -11.54
C LEU A 50 -8.41 1.65 -12.36
N ILE A 51 -9.59 2.10 -12.78
CA ILE A 51 -10.52 1.29 -13.58
C ILE A 51 -9.90 0.86 -14.90
N ALA A 52 -9.19 1.76 -15.58
CA ALA A 52 -8.51 1.43 -16.82
C ALA A 52 -7.38 0.40 -16.59
N THR A 53 -6.63 0.53 -15.50
CA THR A 53 -5.53 -0.38 -15.16
C THR A 53 -6.04 -1.78 -14.82
N VAL A 54 -7.02 -1.91 -13.92
CA VAL A 54 -7.50 -3.23 -13.46
C VAL A 54 -8.18 -4.05 -14.56
N LYS A 55 -8.68 -3.41 -15.63
CA LYS A 55 -9.20 -4.10 -16.80
C LYS A 55 -8.12 -4.82 -17.61
N GLU A 56 -6.90 -4.27 -17.61
CA GLU A 56 -5.74 -4.84 -18.29
C GLU A 56 -4.94 -5.81 -17.39
N LEU A 57 -5.17 -5.77 -16.06
CA LEU A 57 -4.49 -6.67 -15.13
C LEU A 57 -4.98 -8.11 -15.30
N SER A 58 -4.14 -8.95 -15.91
CA SER A 58 -4.28 -10.41 -15.88
C SER A 58 -3.22 -11.01 -14.96
N LEU A 59 -3.50 -11.02 -13.65
CA LEU A 59 -2.55 -11.47 -12.64
C LEU A 59 -3.05 -12.73 -11.93
N LYS A 60 -2.15 -13.69 -11.73
CA LYS A 60 -2.37 -14.88 -10.90
C LYS A 60 -1.77 -14.67 -9.51
N VAL A 61 -2.30 -13.69 -8.78
CA VAL A 61 -1.84 -13.30 -7.43
C VAL A 61 -2.99 -13.26 -6.43
N GLY A 62 -2.68 -13.14 -5.13
CA GLY A 62 -3.68 -13.04 -4.07
C GLY A 62 -4.28 -11.64 -3.93
N SER A 63 -3.47 -10.61 -4.12
CA SER A 63 -3.89 -9.21 -3.94
C SER A 63 -3.31 -8.23 -4.97
N VAL A 64 -4.02 -7.12 -5.14
CA VAL A 64 -3.53 -5.90 -5.76
C VAL A 64 -3.84 -4.77 -4.79
N SER A 65 -2.88 -3.93 -4.47
CA SER A 65 -3.06 -2.81 -3.56
C SER A 65 -2.98 -1.45 -4.25
N VAL A 66 -3.59 -0.43 -3.67
CA VAL A 66 -3.56 0.95 -4.17
C VAL A 66 -3.48 1.93 -3.00
N ASN A 67 -2.58 2.89 -3.11
CA ASN A 67 -2.46 3.95 -2.10
C ASN A 67 -3.63 4.92 -2.22
N VAL A 68 -4.27 5.23 -1.10
CA VAL A 68 -5.35 6.21 -1.01
C VAL A 68 -5.15 7.03 0.25
N ASP A 69 -5.23 8.35 0.13
CA ASP A 69 -5.16 9.23 1.31
C ASP A 69 -6.53 9.37 2.02
N ARG A 70 -6.48 9.98 3.21
CA ARG A 70 -7.65 10.12 4.10
C ARG A 70 -8.77 11.03 3.54
N HIS A 71 -8.49 11.97 2.63
CA HIS A 71 -9.55 12.73 1.93
C HIS A 71 -10.10 11.97 0.75
N GLN A 72 -9.21 11.38 -0.05
CA GLN A 72 -9.57 10.65 -1.25
C GLN A 72 -10.55 9.52 -0.95
N ILE A 73 -10.37 8.82 0.18
CA ILE A 73 -11.30 7.75 0.60
C ILE A 73 -12.70 8.26 1.01
N GLN A 74 -12.92 9.57 1.14
CA GLN A 74 -14.25 10.14 1.35
C GLN A 74 -14.93 10.57 0.03
N ASP A 75 -14.18 10.62 -1.07
CA ASP A 75 -14.71 10.98 -2.38
C ASP A 75 -15.53 9.84 -2.99
N GLN A 76 -16.79 10.14 -3.32
CA GLN A 76 -17.73 9.14 -3.83
C GLN A 76 -17.34 8.57 -5.20
N HIS A 77 -16.63 9.33 -6.05
CA HIS A 77 -16.15 8.81 -7.33
C HIS A 77 -15.06 7.77 -7.12
N LEU A 78 -14.13 8.03 -6.19
CA LEU A 78 -13.09 7.07 -5.87
C LEU A 78 -13.66 5.83 -5.17
N ILE A 79 -14.58 5.99 -4.21
CA ILE A 79 -15.29 4.86 -3.58
C ILE A 79 -15.95 3.97 -4.62
N HIS A 80 -16.70 4.55 -5.57
CA HIS A 80 -17.32 3.77 -6.65
C HIS A 80 -16.28 3.05 -7.52
N ALA A 81 -15.15 3.70 -7.82
CA ALA A 81 -14.08 3.07 -8.59
C ALA A 81 -13.41 1.91 -7.84
N LEU A 82 -13.19 2.03 -6.52
CA LEU A 82 -12.65 0.96 -5.69
C LEU A 82 -13.58 -0.26 -5.67
N ILE A 83 -14.89 -0.03 -5.54
CA ILE A 83 -15.91 -1.09 -5.59
C ILE A 83 -15.93 -1.78 -6.96
N MET A 84 -15.92 -1.01 -8.05
CA MET A 84 -15.87 -1.55 -9.41
C MET A 84 -14.58 -2.32 -9.66
N ALA A 85 -13.43 -1.80 -9.21
CA ALA A 85 -12.13 -2.45 -9.32
C ALA A 85 -12.14 -3.81 -8.60
N GLN A 86 -12.65 -3.87 -7.37
CA GLN A 86 -12.80 -5.14 -6.66
C GLN A 86 -13.72 -6.12 -7.41
N ALA A 87 -14.80 -5.65 -8.02
CA ALA A 87 -15.69 -6.51 -8.79
C ALA A 87 -14.99 -7.12 -10.02
N VAL A 88 -14.14 -6.36 -10.70
CA VAL A 88 -13.33 -6.82 -11.86
C VAL A 88 -12.22 -7.78 -11.41
N LEU A 89 -11.57 -7.49 -10.29
CA LEU A 89 -10.40 -8.25 -9.82
C LEU A 89 -10.72 -9.62 -9.24
N ARG A 90 -11.97 -9.90 -8.83
CA ARG A 90 -12.33 -11.18 -8.19
C ARG A 90 -11.83 -12.39 -9.02
N PRO A 91 -11.15 -13.37 -8.41
CA PRO A 91 -11.03 -13.60 -6.96
C PRO A 91 -9.90 -12.82 -6.25
N VAL A 92 -9.08 -12.05 -6.97
CA VAL A 92 -8.01 -11.22 -6.39
C VAL A 92 -8.60 -10.16 -5.45
N LYS A 93 -7.94 -9.95 -4.30
CA LYS A 93 -8.34 -8.95 -3.32
C LYS A 93 -7.75 -7.59 -3.65
N LEU A 94 -8.60 -6.57 -3.72
CA LEU A 94 -8.17 -5.19 -3.68
C LEU A 94 -7.83 -4.84 -2.23
N VAL A 95 -6.64 -4.30 -1.99
CA VAL A 95 -6.21 -3.77 -0.69
C VAL A 95 -6.06 -2.25 -0.82
N ILE A 96 -6.70 -1.49 0.05
CA ILE A 96 -6.48 -0.05 0.13
C ILE A 96 -5.38 0.19 1.15
N GLU A 97 -4.29 0.80 0.70
CA GLU A 97 -3.19 1.24 1.56
C GLU A 97 -3.44 2.69 1.97
N LEU A 98 -3.83 2.87 3.23
CA LEU A 98 -4.10 4.20 3.76
C LEU A 98 -2.77 4.89 4.07
N ILE A 99 -2.33 5.71 3.12
CA ILE A 99 -1.11 6.50 3.28
C ILE A 99 -1.35 7.72 4.15
N GLU A 100 -0.26 8.21 4.70
CA GLU A 100 -0.22 9.48 5.40
C GLU A 100 -0.13 10.62 4.38
N ASP A 101 -1.12 11.50 4.40
CA ASP A 101 -0.95 12.84 3.83
C ASP A 101 -1.45 13.84 4.87
N ALA A 102 -0.60 14.82 5.19
CA ALA A 102 -0.88 15.87 6.16
C ALA A 102 -1.83 16.88 5.53
N VAL A 103 -3.09 16.48 5.47
CA VAL A 103 -4.17 17.22 4.82
C VAL A 103 -4.87 18.16 5.80
N ASN A 104 -5.28 19.33 5.29
CA ASN A 104 -6.00 20.34 6.07
C ASN A 104 -7.32 20.68 5.36
N PRO A 105 -8.50 20.47 5.99
CA PRO A 105 -8.68 19.94 7.35
C PRO A 105 -8.28 18.47 7.48
N ALA A 106 -7.82 18.06 8.66
CA ALA A 106 -7.50 16.66 8.93
C ALA A 106 -8.78 15.83 9.02
N VAL A 107 -8.77 14.62 8.46
CA VAL A 107 -9.87 13.65 8.57
C VAL A 107 -9.60 12.71 9.73
N THR A 108 -10.51 12.66 10.70
CA THR A 108 -10.38 11.82 11.88
C THR A 108 -10.70 10.35 11.58
N ASN A 109 -10.17 9.42 12.39
CA ASN A 109 -10.51 8.01 12.26
C ASN A 109 -12.04 7.76 12.39
N GLN A 110 -12.73 8.54 13.24
CA GLN A 110 -14.16 8.41 13.43
C GLN A 110 -14.97 8.72 12.16
N GLU A 111 -14.47 9.63 11.33
CA GLU A 111 -15.06 9.97 10.02
C GLU A 111 -14.73 8.91 8.95
N LEU A 112 -13.59 8.23 9.07
CA LEU A 112 -13.17 7.18 8.12
C LEU A 112 -13.87 5.84 8.35
N ILE A 113 -14.07 5.46 9.62
CA ILE A 113 -14.55 4.13 10.02
C ILE A 113 -15.80 3.67 9.25
N PRO A 114 -16.87 4.48 9.07
CA PRO A 114 -18.05 4.03 8.33
C PRO A 114 -17.75 3.64 6.89
N THR A 115 -16.88 4.39 6.21
CA THR A 115 -16.48 4.09 4.84
C THR A 115 -15.61 2.83 4.78
N VAL A 116 -14.64 2.70 5.68
CA VAL A 116 -13.75 1.52 5.75
C VAL A 116 -14.56 0.25 6.04
N GLN A 117 -15.51 0.31 6.97
CA GLN A 117 -16.45 -0.78 7.26
C GLN A 117 -17.24 -1.19 6.02
N ASN A 118 -17.86 -0.22 5.34
CA ASN A 118 -18.64 -0.49 4.12
C ASN A 118 -17.79 -1.14 3.01
N LEU A 119 -16.55 -0.69 2.81
CA LEU A 119 -15.66 -1.29 1.82
C LEU A 119 -15.21 -2.71 2.23
N ASN A 120 -14.94 -2.94 3.52
CA ASN A 120 -14.64 -4.27 4.06
C ASN A 120 -15.79 -5.26 3.84
N ASP A 121 -17.05 -4.83 4.07
CA ASP A 121 -18.24 -5.65 3.84
C ASP A 121 -18.40 -6.06 2.37
N LEU A 122 -17.86 -5.27 1.44
CA LEU A 122 -17.82 -5.55 0.00
C LEU A 122 -16.62 -6.43 -0.42
N GLY A 123 -15.79 -6.81 0.54
CA GLY A 123 -14.66 -7.72 0.37
C GLY A 123 -13.34 -7.06 -0.03
N ILE A 124 -13.27 -5.73 0.01
CA ILE A 124 -12.05 -4.94 -0.13
C ILE A 124 -11.30 -4.98 1.20
N GLN A 125 -9.98 -5.09 1.17
CA GLN A 125 -9.15 -5.14 2.36
C GLN A 125 -8.50 -3.80 2.65
N PHE A 126 -8.05 -3.62 3.89
CA PHE A 126 -7.42 -2.39 4.34
C PHE A 126 -6.03 -2.67 4.90
N CYS A 127 -5.08 -1.80 4.54
CA CYS A 127 -3.73 -1.76 5.03
C CYS A 127 -3.47 -0.39 5.66
N LEU A 128 -2.84 -0.36 6.83
CA LEU A 128 -2.25 0.86 7.37
C LEU A 128 -0.81 0.92 6.92
N ASP A 129 -0.52 1.92 6.09
CA ASP A 129 0.79 2.08 5.50
C ASP A 129 1.75 2.83 6.44
N ASP A 130 3.05 2.63 6.27
CA ASP A 130 4.10 3.37 6.99
C ASP A 130 3.95 3.41 8.54
N VAL A 131 3.49 2.31 9.17
CA VAL A 131 3.16 2.33 10.61
C VAL A 131 4.34 2.71 11.50
N GLY A 132 4.04 3.54 12.50
CA GLY A 132 4.97 4.12 13.45
C GLY A 132 5.66 5.39 12.99
N SER A 133 5.47 5.79 11.73
CA SER A 133 5.92 7.09 11.25
C SER A 133 4.73 8.06 11.20
N GLY A 134 5.01 9.32 10.86
CA GLY A 134 4.10 10.48 10.94
C GLY A 134 2.84 10.34 11.82
N ILE A 135 1.67 10.08 11.22
CA ILE A 135 0.37 10.00 11.93
C ILE A 135 -0.05 8.58 12.31
N ASN A 136 0.45 7.54 11.65
CA ASN A 136 0.13 6.13 11.88
C ASN A 136 0.94 5.57 13.04
N THR A 137 1.07 6.34 14.11
CA THR A 137 1.74 5.95 15.35
C THR A 137 0.78 5.22 16.30
N TRP A 138 1.34 4.58 17.32
CA TRP A 138 0.57 4.20 18.50
C TRP A 138 0.47 5.43 19.42
N PRO A 139 -0.73 5.83 19.92
CA PRO A 139 -2.00 5.11 19.94
C PRO A 139 -2.98 5.43 18.79
N GLU A 140 -2.61 6.30 17.85
CA GLU A 140 -3.52 6.89 16.85
C GLU A 140 -4.23 5.85 15.98
N ILE A 141 -3.58 4.75 15.63
CA ILE A 141 -4.19 3.75 14.75
C ILE A 141 -5.19 2.80 15.45
N LYS A 142 -5.30 2.83 16.79
CA LYS A 142 -6.06 1.82 17.57
C LYS A 142 -7.49 1.62 17.08
N SER A 143 -8.19 2.72 16.78
CA SER A 143 -9.60 2.67 16.36
C SER A 143 -9.79 2.12 14.94
N LEU A 144 -8.73 2.07 14.13
CA LEU A 144 -8.74 1.50 12.78
C LEU A 144 -8.38 0.00 12.76
N LEU A 145 -7.71 -0.51 13.80
CA LEU A 145 -7.27 -1.91 13.87
C LEU A 145 -8.39 -2.94 13.64
N PRO A 146 -9.62 -2.79 14.18
CA PRO A 146 -10.69 -3.75 13.92
C PRO A 146 -11.09 -3.90 12.44
N TYR A 147 -10.71 -2.94 11.60
CA TYR A 147 -11.06 -2.88 10.17
C TYR A 147 -9.84 -3.05 9.26
N THR A 148 -8.68 -3.33 9.84
CA THR A 148 -7.41 -3.43 9.15
C THR A 148 -7.01 -4.90 9.01
N SER A 149 -6.53 -5.28 7.83
CA SER A 149 -6.12 -6.64 7.51
C SER A 149 -4.60 -6.80 7.35
N GLU A 150 -3.90 -5.68 7.25
CA GLU A 150 -2.47 -5.61 6.94
C GLU A 150 -1.85 -4.36 7.58
N LEU A 151 -0.64 -4.49 8.10
CA LEU A 151 0.22 -3.37 8.48
C LEU A 151 1.49 -3.43 7.62
N LYS A 152 1.91 -2.28 7.12
CA LYS A 152 3.18 -2.11 6.41
C LYS A 152 4.13 -1.25 7.23
N TYR A 153 5.37 -1.71 7.37
CA TYR A 153 6.43 -0.98 8.03
C TYR A 153 7.57 -0.73 7.05
N ALA A 154 7.91 0.54 6.83
CA ALA A 154 8.97 0.96 5.92
C ALA A 154 10.29 1.20 6.65
N LEU A 155 11.33 0.42 6.31
CA LEU A 155 12.67 0.56 6.90
C LEU A 155 13.25 1.97 6.68
N GLN A 156 13.08 2.51 5.48
CA GLN A 156 13.65 3.79 5.05
C GLN A 156 13.11 5.01 5.81
N ASN A 157 11.94 4.89 6.42
CA ASN A 157 11.34 6.01 7.18
C ASN A 157 12.08 6.26 8.49
N TYR A 158 12.84 5.28 8.95
CA TYR A 158 13.67 5.38 10.13
C TYR A 158 15.11 5.38 9.67
N LYS A 159 15.81 6.50 9.87
CA LYS A 159 17.26 6.61 9.63
C LYS A 159 18.07 5.78 10.63
N GLU A 160 17.47 4.75 11.21
CA GLU A 160 18.10 3.81 12.10
C GLU A 160 18.82 2.80 11.19
N HIS A 161 20.14 2.78 11.23
CA HIS A 161 20.86 1.71 10.57
C HIS A 161 20.38 0.38 11.15
N LEU A 162 20.18 -0.65 10.31
CA LEU A 162 19.74 -1.99 10.70
C LEU A 162 20.58 -2.66 11.82
N SER A 163 21.72 -2.08 12.17
CA SER A 163 22.59 -2.47 13.28
C SER A 163 22.22 -1.87 14.64
N GLU A 164 21.23 -0.99 14.73
CA GLU A 164 20.80 -0.38 15.98
C GLU A 164 19.68 -1.19 16.63
N THR A 165 19.86 -1.54 17.92
CA THR A 165 18.88 -2.28 18.74
C THR A 165 17.50 -1.62 18.79
N ASN A 166 17.37 -0.35 18.42
CA ASN A 166 16.09 0.36 18.39
C ASN A 166 15.20 -0.07 17.22
N ALA A 167 15.78 -0.31 16.04
CA ALA A 167 15.03 -0.74 14.86
C ALA A 167 14.39 -2.11 15.07
N GLU A 168 15.15 -3.05 15.66
CA GLU A 168 14.63 -4.38 16.02
C GLU A 168 13.45 -4.28 16.99
N HIS A 169 13.54 -3.43 18.03
CA HIS A 169 12.44 -3.24 18.97
C HIS A 169 11.20 -2.61 18.33
N HIS A 170 11.37 -1.60 17.46
CA HIS A 170 10.26 -0.94 16.77
C HIS A 170 9.54 -1.90 15.82
N VAL A 171 10.29 -2.66 15.02
CA VAL A 171 9.71 -3.64 14.10
C VAL A 171 9.06 -4.79 14.86
N ALA A 172 9.69 -5.29 15.92
CA ALA A 172 9.09 -6.33 16.77
C ALA A 172 7.80 -5.86 17.46
N PHE A 173 7.72 -4.58 17.85
CA PHE A 173 6.50 -3.99 18.40
C PHE A 173 5.35 -4.05 17.38
N TRP A 174 5.57 -3.59 16.14
CA TRP A 174 4.54 -3.61 15.11
C TRP A 174 4.17 -5.02 14.63
N GLN A 175 5.16 -5.91 14.51
CA GLN A 175 4.93 -7.32 14.22
C GLN A 175 4.04 -7.96 15.30
N LYS A 176 4.25 -7.63 16.58
CA LYS A 176 3.42 -8.11 17.68
C LYS A 176 1.98 -7.58 17.58
N ILE A 177 1.78 -6.30 17.28
CA ILE A 177 0.43 -5.73 17.09
C ILE A 177 -0.28 -6.43 15.93
N ALA A 178 0.40 -6.63 14.80
CA ALA A 178 -0.16 -7.36 13.66
C ALA A 178 -0.58 -8.79 14.06
N ALA A 179 0.28 -9.51 14.78
CA ALA A 179 0.00 -10.87 15.24
C ALA A 179 -1.19 -10.95 16.20
N GLU A 180 -1.26 -10.05 17.20
CA GLU A 180 -2.36 -9.98 18.17
C GLU A 180 -3.72 -9.74 17.50
N HIS A 181 -3.72 -8.97 16.40
CA HIS A 181 -4.91 -8.65 15.62
C HIS A 181 -5.11 -9.52 14.37
N LYS A 182 -4.28 -10.56 14.17
CA LYS A 182 -4.34 -11.49 13.02
C LYS A 182 -4.22 -10.79 11.65
N MET A 183 -3.42 -9.74 11.59
CA MET A 183 -3.11 -8.99 10.38
C MET A 183 -1.88 -9.57 9.69
N ARG A 184 -1.79 -9.36 8.38
CA ARG A 184 -0.52 -9.50 7.66
C ARG A 184 0.44 -8.38 8.10
N PHE A 185 1.72 -8.70 8.16
CA PHE A 185 2.76 -7.72 8.43
C PHE A 185 3.77 -7.76 7.28
N ILE A 186 3.85 -6.67 6.52
CA ILE A 186 4.76 -6.52 5.39
C ILE A 186 5.89 -5.57 5.79
N LEU A 187 7.13 -6.00 5.60
CA LEU A 187 8.30 -5.14 5.72
C LEU A 187 8.68 -4.57 4.36
N GLU A 188 8.78 -3.26 4.28
CA GLU A 188 9.12 -2.54 3.06
C GLU A 188 10.50 -1.90 3.12
N GLY A 189 11.02 -1.54 1.94
CA GLY A 189 12.33 -0.90 1.83
C GLY A 189 13.49 -1.89 1.83
N ILE A 190 13.28 -3.14 1.39
CA ILE A 190 14.37 -4.10 1.20
C ILE A 190 15.14 -3.74 -0.09
N GLU A 191 16.33 -3.16 0.04
CA GLU A 191 17.14 -2.67 -1.08
C GLU A 191 18.28 -3.60 -1.44
N ASP A 192 18.83 -4.34 -0.47
CA ASP A 192 19.99 -5.22 -0.66
C ASP A 192 19.96 -6.54 0.15
N ASP A 193 21.01 -7.35 -0.02
CA ASP A 193 21.19 -8.63 0.67
C ASP A 193 21.28 -8.48 2.20
N GLN A 194 21.75 -7.32 2.70
CA GLN A 194 21.86 -7.06 4.14
C GLN A 194 20.48 -6.83 4.74
N ASP A 195 19.61 -6.08 4.06
CA ASP A 195 18.22 -5.87 4.45
C ASP A 195 17.44 -7.20 4.45
N ASP A 196 17.60 -8.02 3.41
CA ASP A 196 16.96 -9.34 3.29
C ASP A 196 17.38 -10.28 4.42
N ALA A 197 18.69 -10.37 4.68
CA ALA A 197 19.22 -11.17 5.78
C ALA A 197 18.81 -10.65 7.16
N TRP A 198 18.57 -9.34 7.31
CA TRP A 198 18.03 -8.76 8.53
C TRP A 198 16.55 -9.13 8.73
N ALA A 199 15.74 -9.04 7.68
CA ALA A 199 14.33 -9.43 7.69
C ALA A 199 14.15 -10.92 8.03
N ASP A 200 15.07 -11.79 7.56
CA ASP A 200 15.14 -13.20 7.95
C ASP A 200 15.36 -13.39 9.45
N ARG A 201 16.30 -12.65 10.06
CA ARG A 201 16.55 -12.73 11.51
C ARG A 201 15.35 -12.29 12.32
N MET A 202 14.62 -11.29 11.83
CA MET A 202 13.37 -10.80 12.42
C MET A 202 12.16 -11.70 12.14
N LYS A 203 12.33 -12.78 11.34
CA LYS A 203 11.28 -13.74 10.96
C LYS A 203 10.09 -13.06 10.31
N ILE A 204 10.35 -12.14 9.39
CA ILE A 204 9.31 -11.44 8.65
C ILE A 204 9.18 -12.07 7.27
N ASP A 205 8.08 -12.76 7.02
CA ASP A 205 7.91 -13.56 5.80
C ASP A 205 7.49 -12.73 4.59
N LEU A 206 6.72 -11.67 4.82
CA LEU A 206 6.15 -10.83 3.77
C LEU A 206 7.00 -9.58 3.58
N ARG A 207 7.48 -9.36 2.35
CA ARG A 207 8.49 -8.34 2.07
C ARG A 207 8.24 -7.64 0.75
N GLN A 208 8.66 -6.38 0.67
CA GLN A 208 8.63 -5.56 -0.53
C GLN A 208 9.87 -4.68 -0.60
N GLY A 209 10.41 -4.49 -1.80
CA GLY A 209 11.59 -3.65 -1.99
C GLY A 209 12.27 -3.84 -3.34
N TYR A 210 13.24 -2.98 -3.64
CA TYR A 210 13.96 -2.98 -4.91
C TYR A 210 14.85 -4.21 -5.10
N TYR A 211 15.26 -4.84 -4.00
CA TYR A 211 15.96 -6.12 -4.01
C TYR A 211 15.15 -7.20 -4.75
N TYR A 212 13.82 -7.23 -4.55
CA TYR A 212 12.94 -8.23 -5.16
C TYR A 212 12.34 -7.79 -6.50
N GLY A 213 12.08 -6.50 -6.67
CA GLY A 213 11.46 -5.99 -7.87
C GLY A 213 11.25 -4.49 -7.81
N LYS A 214 11.71 -3.80 -8.85
CA LYS A 214 11.45 -2.38 -9.03
C LYS A 214 10.05 -2.16 -9.60
N PRO A 215 9.39 -1.03 -9.29
CA PRO A 215 8.13 -0.67 -9.92
C PRO A 215 8.25 -0.64 -11.46
N ALA A 216 7.39 -1.38 -12.15
CA ALA A 216 7.35 -1.47 -13.61
C ALA A 216 6.06 -0.84 -14.16
N LEU A 217 6.13 -0.14 -15.29
CA LEU A 217 4.96 0.53 -15.88
C LEU A 217 3.89 -0.50 -16.28
N MET A 218 2.66 -0.30 -15.79
CA MET A 218 1.49 -1.00 -16.32
C MET A 218 0.90 -0.19 -17.47
N LYS A 219 1.24 -0.58 -18.70
CA LYS A 219 0.68 0.06 -19.89
C LYS A 219 -0.80 -0.25 -20.01
N ILE A 220 -1.58 0.78 -20.27
CA ILE A 220 -3.01 0.68 -20.60
C ILE A 220 -3.18 0.75 -22.12
N TYR A 221 -2.28 1.45 -22.80
CA TYR A 221 -2.21 1.51 -24.26
C TYR A 221 -0.79 1.24 -24.73
N ASP A 222 -0.64 0.63 -25.91
CA ASP A 222 0.68 0.42 -26.55
C ASP A 222 1.42 1.75 -26.77
N SER A 223 0.68 2.84 -26.94
CA SER A 223 1.21 4.21 -27.10
C SER A 223 1.69 4.87 -25.80
N ASP A 224 1.54 4.22 -24.65
CA ASP A 224 2.07 4.75 -23.40
C ASP A 224 3.61 4.84 -23.49
N PRO A 225 4.22 5.99 -23.16
CA PRO A 225 5.68 6.16 -23.14
C PRO A 225 6.32 5.16 -22.19
N ASP A 226 7.48 4.64 -22.58
CA ASP A 226 8.32 3.80 -21.73
C ASP A 226 8.90 4.59 -20.53
#